data_AF-A0A9Q0VUX8-F1
#
_entry.id   AF-A0A9Q0VUX8-F1
#
_cell.length_a   1.000
_cell.length_b   1.000
_cell.length_c   1.000
_cell.angle_alpha   90.00
_cell.angle_beta   90.00
_cell.angle_gamma   90.00
#
_symmetry.space_group_name_H-M   'P 1'
#
loop_
_entity.id
_entity.type
_entity.pdbx_description
1 polymer ?
#
loop_
_entity_poly.entity_id
_entity_poly.type
_entity_poly.pdbx_seq_one_letter_code
_entity_poly.pdbx_strand_id
1 'polypeptide(L)'
;MASRRLSLTFLLFLYLVISSHTLAFDDLHKRHKSKIKGPIKTLVVLVMENRSFDHVLGWLKSSRPDIDGLSGSESNRVSASDPNSDEVFVSDDAVFIDSDPGHSFQAIREQIFGSNDSFADPAPMNGFVQQAKGMSETMSKTVMSGFKPSLLPVYTGLANEFAVFDRWFASVPASTQPNRFYVHSATSHGAMSNVRKDLVHGFPQRTIFDSLDDNGLSFGIYYQNIPATLFFRSLRKLKHLLKFHSYELKFKLHAKLGKLPNYAVVEQRYFDVELFPANDDHPSHDMARGQRFVKEVYEILRSSPQWKEMALLITYDEHGGFYDHVPTPVRGVPNPDGIIGSDPYYFKFDRLGIRVPTFLISPWIDKGTVIHEPDGPRPDSQFEHSSIPATVKKLFNLNSNFLTRRDAWAGSFENYFYLRDTPRDDCPETLPDVTTSLRPWGPKEDASLSEFQVEMIQLASQLNGDHVLNAYPYIGRSMTVGEANRYAEDAVRRFLEAGRAALRAGANESAIVTMKPSLTSRVPAGDNGLYQKDY
;
A
#
# COMPACT_ATOMS: atom_id res chain seq x y z
N MET A 1 -8.04 56.95 47.44
CA MET A 1 -6.84 57.03 46.57
C MET A 1 -5.94 55.85 46.94
N ALA A 2 -6.15 54.65 46.42
CA ALA A 2 -5.82 54.17 45.07
C ALA A 2 -4.33 54.28 44.73
N SER A 3 -3.59 53.18 44.91
CA SER A 3 -2.42 52.80 44.11
C SER A 3 -1.84 51.47 44.63
N ARG A 4 -2.37 50.33 44.15
CA ARG A 4 -1.60 49.08 44.14
C ARG A 4 -0.81 49.06 42.83
N ARG A 5 0.50 49.29 42.94
CA ARG A 5 1.44 49.13 41.83
C ARG A 5 1.38 47.68 41.36
N LEU A 6 0.81 47.45 40.18
CA LEU A 6 1.05 46.21 39.44
C LEU A 6 2.54 46.19 39.09
N SER A 7 3.23 45.11 39.50
CA SER A 7 4.63 44.91 39.16
C SER A 7 4.79 44.80 37.65
N LEU A 8 5.76 45.53 37.09
CA LEU A 8 6.14 45.53 35.67
C LEU A 8 6.38 44.09 35.15
N THR A 9 6.78 43.18 36.03
CA THR A 9 7.01 41.76 35.74
C THR A 9 5.73 41.01 35.37
N PHE A 10 4.58 41.39 35.94
CA PHE A 10 3.29 40.74 35.64
C PHE A 10 2.75 41.17 34.28
N LEU A 11 2.96 42.44 33.91
CA LEU A 11 2.65 42.97 32.57
C LEU A 11 3.57 42.37 31.49
N LEU A 12 4.86 42.17 31.79
CA LEU A 12 5.79 41.51 30.85
C LEU A 12 5.44 40.03 30.62
N PHE A 13 5.02 39.32 31.69
CA PHE A 13 4.59 37.93 31.61
C PHE A 13 3.27 37.80 30.83
N LEU A 14 2.31 38.71 31.04
CA LEU A 14 1.08 38.75 30.25
C LEU A 14 1.35 39.12 28.78
N TYR A 15 2.31 40.01 28.51
CA TYR A 15 2.75 40.34 27.14
C TYR A 15 3.43 39.15 26.44
N LEU A 16 4.24 38.34 27.13
CA LEU A 16 4.82 37.11 26.59
C LEU A 16 3.77 36.00 26.36
N VAL A 17 2.74 35.92 27.20
CA VAL A 17 1.62 34.97 27.04
C VAL A 17 0.64 35.41 25.94
N ILE A 18 0.51 36.72 25.70
CA ILE A 18 -0.32 37.25 24.59
C ILE A 18 0.48 37.32 23.27
N SER A 19 1.79 37.52 23.31
CA SER A 19 2.65 37.50 22.09
C SER A 19 3.03 36.09 21.61
N SER A 20 2.66 35.05 22.34
CA SER A 20 2.73 33.65 21.87
C SER A 20 1.49 33.23 21.06
N HIS A 21 0.58 34.16 20.77
CA HIS A 21 -0.40 33.99 19.70
C HIS A 21 0.32 33.96 18.33
N THR A 22 0.47 32.73 17.83
CA THR A 22 0.51 32.40 16.41
C THR A 22 1.43 33.29 15.58
N LEU A 23 2.67 32.83 15.38
CA LEU A 23 3.32 33.03 14.08
C LEU A 23 2.47 32.31 13.04
N ALA A 24 1.35 32.93 12.66
CA ALA A 24 0.62 32.64 11.46
C ALA A 24 1.51 33.11 10.31
N PHE A 25 2.40 32.24 9.87
CA PHE A 25 2.97 32.30 8.52
C PHE A 25 1.85 32.01 7.51
N ASP A 26 0.83 32.88 7.44
CA ASP A 26 -0.34 32.67 6.60
C ASP A 26 -0.37 33.59 5.37
N ASP A 27 0.68 34.39 5.13
CA ASP A 27 0.61 35.43 4.08
C ASP A 27 1.79 35.49 3.11
N LEU A 28 2.52 34.38 2.90
CA LEU A 28 3.51 34.34 1.81
C LEU A 28 3.06 33.60 0.55
N HIS A 29 2.02 32.76 0.58
CA HIS A 29 1.50 32.13 -0.63
C HIS A 29 -0.03 32.07 -0.59
N LYS A 30 -0.72 33.08 -1.13
CA LYS A 30 -2.12 32.95 -1.59
C LYS A 30 -2.15 31.98 -2.79
N ARG A 31 -1.88 30.70 -2.55
CA ARG A 31 -2.22 29.63 -3.49
C ARG A 31 -3.74 29.59 -3.56
N HIS A 32 -4.29 29.62 -4.77
CA HIS A 32 -5.71 29.35 -4.98
C HIS A 32 -6.05 27.99 -4.35
N LYS A 33 -6.71 27.98 -3.19
CA LYS A 33 -7.19 26.74 -2.57
C LYS A 33 -8.23 26.13 -3.51
N SER A 34 -7.97 24.94 -4.04
CA SER A 34 -8.98 24.21 -4.78
C SER A 34 -10.18 23.94 -3.87
N LYS A 35 -11.38 24.32 -4.31
CA LYS A 35 -12.62 24.04 -3.57
C LYS A 35 -13.11 22.65 -3.97
N ILE A 36 -13.05 21.70 -3.04
CA ILE A 36 -13.62 20.36 -3.21
C ILE A 36 -15.15 20.48 -3.29
N LYS A 37 -15.74 20.11 -4.43
CA LYS A 37 -17.18 20.28 -4.70
C LYS A 37 -18.05 19.09 -4.28
N GLY A 38 -17.50 17.88 -4.25
CA GLY A 38 -18.21 16.65 -3.92
C GLY A 38 -18.43 16.41 -2.42
N PRO A 39 -19.20 15.37 -2.07
CA PRO A 39 -19.47 15.00 -0.68
C PRO A 39 -18.22 14.53 0.05
N ILE A 40 -17.28 13.90 -0.66
CA ILE A 40 -16.04 13.40 -0.06
C ILE A 40 -14.99 14.50 0.01
N LYS A 41 -14.52 14.79 1.22
CA LYS A 41 -13.43 15.74 1.51
C LYS A 41 -12.14 15.05 1.94
N THR A 42 -12.27 13.82 2.43
CA THR A 42 -11.16 12.98 2.90
C THR A 42 -11.22 11.60 2.24
N LEU A 43 -10.20 11.26 1.47
CA LEU A 43 -9.97 9.90 0.98
C LEU A 43 -8.87 9.25 1.81
N VAL A 44 -9.18 8.11 2.42
CA VAL A 44 -8.23 7.26 3.14
C VAL A 44 -7.87 6.07 2.26
N VAL A 45 -6.58 5.79 2.10
CA VAL A 45 -6.07 4.67 1.30
C VAL A 45 -5.27 3.73 2.18
N LEU A 46 -5.59 2.44 2.08
CA LEU A 46 -4.90 1.34 2.73
C LEU A 46 -4.55 0.27 1.69
N VAL A 47 -3.27 -0.12 1.60
CA VAL A 47 -2.77 -1.08 0.60
C VAL A 47 -2.15 -2.28 1.30
N MET A 48 -2.89 -3.38 1.41
CA MET A 48 -2.48 -4.65 2.02
C MET A 48 -1.49 -5.44 1.13
N GLU A 49 -0.95 -6.53 1.65
CA GLU A 49 0.03 -7.46 1.05
C GLU A 49 -0.52 -8.90 0.99
N ASN A 50 0.16 -9.75 0.26
CA ASN A 50 -0.22 -9.95 -1.13
C ASN A 50 -1.21 -11.10 -1.28
N ARG A 51 -2.36 -10.85 -1.93
CA ARG A 51 -3.43 -11.83 -2.12
C ARG A 51 -4.20 -11.56 -3.40
N SER A 52 -4.52 -12.61 -4.16
CA SER A 52 -5.42 -12.50 -5.31
C SER A 52 -6.86 -12.25 -4.87
N PHE A 53 -7.69 -11.72 -5.78
CA PHE A 53 -9.11 -11.55 -5.51
C PHE A 53 -9.77 -12.89 -5.18
N ASP A 54 -9.54 -13.93 -5.99
CA ASP A 54 -10.16 -15.24 -5.78
C ASP A 54 -9.73 -15.92 -4.47
N HIS A 55 -8.50 -15.67 -4.01
CA HIS A 55 -7.99 -16.22 -2.76
C HIS A 55 -8.71 -15.64 -1.53
N VAL A 56 -9.12 -14.37 -1.56
CA VAL A 56 -9.75 -13.67 -0.42
C VAL A 56 -11.27 -13.63 -0.55
N LEU A 57 -11.78 -13.37 -1.76
CA LEU A 57 -13.19 -13.05 -2.03
C LEU A 57 -13.85 -13.97 -3.04
N GLY A 58 -13.09 -14.82 -3.75
CA GLY A 58 -13.63 -15.68 -4.82
C GLY A 58 -14.80 -16.55 -4.36
N TRP A 59 -14.70 -17.14 -3.17
CA TRP A 59 -15.73 -18.02 -2.61
C TRP A 59 -16.97 -17.29 -2.07
N LEU A 60 -16.98 -15.95 -2.02
CA LEU A 60 -18.19 -15.19 -1.70
C LEU A 60 -19.30 -15.40 -2.74
N LYS A 61 -18.94 -15.76 -3.98
CA LYS A 61 -19.90 -16.04 -5.08
C LYS A 61 -21.01 -17.01 -4.70
N SER A 62 -20.70 -17.97 -3.83
CA SER A 62 -21.68 -18.93 -3.28
C SER A 62 -22.89 -18.27 -2.59
N SER A 63 -22.68 -17.08 -2.02
CA SER A 63 -23.71 -16.28 -1.32
C SER A 63 -24.01 -14.94 -2.01
N ARG A 64 -23.11 -14.50 -2.89
CA ARG A 64 -23.13 -13.25 -3.65
C ARG A 64 -22.89 -13.55 -5.13
N PRO A 65 -23.88 -14.14 -5.85
CA PRO A 65 -23.70 -14.60 -7.23
C PRO A 65 -23.46 -13.45 -8.23
N ASP A 66 -23.68 -12.21 -7.79
CA ASP A 66 -23.35 -10.98 -8.49
C ASP A 66 -21.84 -10.69 -8.55
N ILE A 67 -21.02 -11.31 -7.69
CA ILE A 67 -19.56 -11.18 -7.72
C ILE A 67 -18.95 -12.16 -8.74
N ASP A 68 -18.04 -11.67 -9.58
CA ASP A 68 -17.22 -12.49 -10.48
C ASP A 68 -16.13 -13.29 -9.73
N GLY A 69 -16.57 -14.27 -8.91
CA GLY A 69 -15.70 -15.17 -8.13
C GLY A 69 -15.70 -16.62 -8.62
N LEU A 70 -15.27 -17.54 -7.74
CA LEU A 70 -15.06 -18.95 -8.05
C LEU A 70 -16.35 -19.78 -8.00
N SER A 71 -16.45 -20.73 -8.91
CA SER A 71 -17.53 -21.74 -8.97
C SER A 71 -17.12 -23.10 -8.40
N GLY A 72 -15.82 -23.35 -8.23
CA GLY A 72 -15.26 -24.65 -7.86
C GLY A 72 -14.93 -25.56 -9.04
N SER A 73 -15.17 -25.09 -10.27
CA SER A 73 -14.86 -25.83 -11.50
C SER A 73 -13.56 -25.37 -12.17
N GLU A 74 -13.00 -24.25 -11.72
CA GLU A 74 -11.76 -23.67 -12.21
C GLU A 74 -10.58 -24.57 -11.84
N SER A 75 -9.63 -24.73 -12.77
CA SER A 75 -8.46 -25.60 -12.60
C SER A 75 -7.25 -25.07 -13.36
N ASN A 76 -6.07 -25.54 -12.97
CA ASN A 76 -4.83 -25.40 -13.72
C ASN A 76 -4.17 -26.77 -13.84
N ARG A 77 -3.53 -27.04 -15.00
CA ARG A 77 -2.78 -28.29 -15.20
C ARG A 77 -1.42 -28.19 -14.54
N VAL A 78 -0.92 -29.34 -14.08
CA VAL A 78 0.45 -29.46 -13.55
C VAL A 78 1.50 -29.07 -14.60
N SER A 79 1.29 -29.42 -15.87
CA SER A 79 1.97 -28.83 -17.02
C SER A 79 0.96 -28.15 -17.93
N ALA A 80 1.08 -26.84 -18.10
CA ALA A 80 0.14 -26.06 -18.92
C ALA A 80 0.19 -26.44 -20.41
N SER A 81 1.33 -26.98 -20.86
CA SER A 81 1.54 -27.41 -22.25
C SER A 81 1.06 -28.84 -22.56
N ASP A 82 0.84 -29.68 -21.55
CA ASP A 82 0.39 -31.07 -21.74
C ASP A 82 -1.11 -31.20 -21.42
N PRO A 83 -1.98 -31.40 -22.43
CA PRO A 83 -3.42 -31.51 -22.21
C PRO A 83 -3.81 -32.72 -21.35
N ASN A 84 -2.96 -33.76 -21.27
CA ASN A 84 -3.19 -34.97 -20.48
C ASN A 84 -2.61 -34.88 -19.06
N SER A 85 -1.94 -33.77 -18.72
CA SER A 85 -1.42 -33.55 -17.37
C SER A 85 -2.55 -33.50 -16.34
N ASP A 86 -2.26 -33.97 -15.13
CA ASP A 86 -3.15 -33.85 -13.99
C ASP A 86 -3.60 -32.39 -13.77
N GLU A 87 -4.84 -32.23 -13.30
CA GLU A 87 -5.43 -30.94 -12.96
C GLU A 87 -5.46 -30.74 -11.44
N VAL A 88 -5.17 -29.52 -11.02
CA VAL A 88 -5.43 -29.05 -9.66
C VAL A 88 -6.59 -28.06 -9.74
N PHE A 89 -7.69 -28.43 -9.12
CA PHE A 89 -8.89 -27.60 -9.03
C PHE A 89 -8.77 -26.60 -7.89
N VAL A 90 -9.48 -25.49 -7.99
CA VAL A 90 -9.63 -24.55 -6.89
C VAL A 90 -10.34 -25.20 -5.70
N SER A 91 -10.01 -24.77 -4.49
CA SER A 91 -10.63 -25.25 -3.25
C SER A 91 -10.87 -24.11 -2.26
N ASP A 92 -11.82 -24.30 -1.34
CA ASP A 92 -12.15 -23.32 -0.29
C ASP A 92 -11.45 -23.62 1.05
N ASP A 93 -10.38 -24.41 1.02
CA ASP A 93 -9.69 -24.94 2.19
C ASP A 93 -8.41 -24.16 2.54
N ALA A 94 -8.26 -22.91 2.06
CA ALA A 94 -7.13 -22.09 2.44
C ALA A 94 -7.11 -21.88 3.97
N VAL A 95 -5.90 -22.04 4.52
CA VAL A 95 -5.58 -21.85 5.93
C VAL A 95 -4.40 -20.90 6.04
N PHE A 96 -3.78 -20.82 7.20
CA PHE A 96 -2.49 -20.16 7.33
C PHE A 96 -1.43 -20.79 6.41
N ILE A 97 -0.75 -19.95 5.64
CA ILE A 97 0.24 -20.35 4.63
C ILE A 97 1.60 -19.84 5.07
N ASP A 98 2.52 -20.75 5.41
CA ASP A 98 3.87 -20.42 5.87
C ASP A 98 4.85 -20.15 4.71
N SER A 99 4.50 -20.61 3.51
CA SER A 99 5.33 -20.48 2.31
C SER A 99 4.94 -19.27 1.48
N ASP A 100 5.92 -18.56 0.95
CA ASP A 100 5.72 -17.40 0.07
C ASP A 100 5.74 -17.83 -1.41
N PRO A 101 4.59 -17.85 -2.11
CA PRO A 101 4.53 -18.27 -3.52
C PRO A 101 5.24 -17.28 -4.45
N GLY A 102 5.60 -17.73 -5.64
CA GLY A 102 6.37 -16.91 -6.57
C GLY A 102 5.59 -15.70 -7.06
N HIS A 103 6.11 -14.50 -6.82
CA HIS A 103 5.46 -13.24 -7.25
C HIS A 103 6.48 -12.27 -7.89
N SER A 104 7.58 -12.81 -8.44
CA SER A 104 8.49 -12.05 -9.31
C SER A 104 7.90 -11.86 -10.70
N PHE A 105 8.36 -10.85 -11.46
CA PHE A 105 7.90 -10.66 -12.85
C PHE A 105 7.96 -11.92 -13.72
N GLN A 106 9.00 -12.74 -13.53
CA GLN A 106 9.15 -14.02 -14.23
C GLN A 106 8.06 -15.02 -13.84
N ALA A 107 7.85 -15.21 -12.53
CA ALA A 107 6.85 -16.11 -12.00
C ALA A 107 5.45 -15.69 -12.44
N ILE A 108 5.15 -14.40 -12.36
CA ILE A 108 3.84 -13.84 -12.75
C ILE A 108 3.60 -14.00 -14.26
N ARG A 109 4.63 -13.79 -15.09
CA ARG A 109 4.54 -14.08 -16.52
C ARG A 109 4.20 -15.55 -16.76
N GLU A 110 4.86 -16.47 -16.06
CA GLU A 110 4.55 -17.90 -16.19
C GLU A 110 3.12 -18.22 -15.72
N GLN A 111 2.68 -17.67 -14.59
CA GLN A 111 1.32 -17.84 -14.06
C GLN A 111 0.24 -17.41 -15.05
N ILE A 112 0.42 -16.22 -15.67
CA ILE A 112 -0.53 -15.65 -16.62
C ILE A 112 -0.61 -16.49 -17.91
N PHE A 113 0.53 -16.97 -18.44
CA PHE A 113 0.59 -17.50 -19.81
C PHE A 113 0.83 -19.01 -19.92
N GLY A 114 1.34 -19.66 -18.86
CA GLY A 114 1.70 -21.07 -18.84
C GLY A 114 2.80 -21.48 -19.84
N SER A 115 3.37 -20.52 -20.57
CA SER A 115 4.28 -20.78 -21.69
C SER A 115 5.23 -19.60 -21.94
N ASN A 116 6.11 -19.75 -22.93
CA ASN A 116 6.97 -18.66 -23.38
C ASN A 116 6.26 -17.64 -24.27
N ASP A 117 5.08 -17.96 -24.82
CA ASP A 117 4.27 -16.99 -25.54
C ASP A 117 3.52 -16.11 -24.54
N SER A 118 3.79 -14.80 -24.56
CA SER A 118 3.16 -13.83 -23.66
C SER A 118 2.26 -12.83 -24.38
N PHE A 119 1.67 -13.24 -25.52
CA PHE A 119 0.82 -12.40 -26.36
C PHE A 119 -0.64 -12.87 -26.47
N ALA A 120 -0.97 -14.03 -25.87
CA ALA A 120 -2.33 -14.57 -25.85
C ALA A 120 -3.33 -13.57 -25.24
N ASP A 121 -4.46 -13.38 -25.92
CA ASP A 121 -5.52 -12.44 -25.56
C ASP A 121 -6.88 -13.07 -25.93
N PRO A 122 -7.73 -13.43 -24.94
CA PRO A 122 -7.54 -13.23 -23.50
C PRO A 122 -6.35 -14.02 -22.94
N ALA A 123 -5.74 -13.52 -21.86
CA ALA A 123 -4.68 -14.22 -21.16
C ALA A 123 -5.21 -15.54 -20.55
N PRO A 124 -4.49 -16.66 -20.66
CA PRO A 124 -5.05 -17.98 -20.33
C PRO A 124 -5.12 -18.29 -18.83
N MET A 125 -4.33 -17.61 -17.98
CA MET A 125 -4.35 -17.78 -16.52
C MET A 125 -4.11 -19.23 -16.07
N ASN A 126 -3.25 -19.97 -16.76
CA ASN A 126 -3.15 -21.43 -16.67
C ASN A 126 -1.80 -21.97 -16.15
N GLY A 127 -0.88 -21.08 -15.76
CA GLY A 127 0.48 -21.47 -15.35
C GLY A 127 0.73 -21.48 -13.84
N PHE A 128 -0.28 -21.24 -13.00
CA PHE A 128 -0.09 -21.09 -11.55
C PHE A 128 0.43 -22.37 -10.90
N VAL A 129 -0.19 -23.51 -11.23
CA VAL A 129 0.21 -24.82 -10.70
C VAL A 129 1.61 -25.20 -11.19
N GLN A 130 1.89 -24.98 -12.48
CA GLN A 130 3.21 -25.26 -13.08
C GLN A 130 4.32 -24.45 -12.39
N GLN A 131 4.11 -23.15 -12.24
CA GLN A 131 5.07 -22.25 -11.60
C GLN A 131 5.27 -22.61 -10.11
N ALA A 132 4.18 -22.87 -9.39
CA ALA A 132 4.23 -23.27 -7.98
C ALA A 132 4.95 -24.61 -7.78
N LYS A 133 4.68 -25.61 -8.64
CA LYS A 133 5.38 -26.90 -8.61
C LYS A 133 6.88 -26.75 -8.83
N GLY A 134 7.29 -25.83 -9.69
CA GLY A 134 8.70 -25.49 -9.91
C GLY A 134 9.41 -24.96 -8.65
N MET A 135 8.66 -24.45 -7.67
CA MET A 135 9.20 -24.00 -6.37
C MET A 135 9.16 -25.11 -5.30
N SER A 136 8.04 -25.85 -5.22
CA SER A 136 7.87 -26.96 -4.28
C SER A 136 6.71 -27.87 -4.70
N GLU A 137 6.88 -29.18 -4.52
CA GLU A 137 5.84 -30.20 -4.81
C GLU A 137 4.53 -29.99 -4.05
N THR A 138 4.57 -29.35 -2.88
CA THR A 138 3.36 -29.13 -2.05
C THR A 138 2.62 -27.82 -2.38
N MET A 139 3.23 -26.92 -3.14
CA MET A 139 2.73 -25.54 -3.31
C MET A 139 1.58 -25.43 -4.32
N SER A 140 1.45 -26.41 -5.23
CA SER A 140 0.40 -26.46 -6.25
C SER A 140 -1.02 -26.31 -5.68
N LYS A 141 -1.33 -27.00 -4.58
CA LYS A 141 -2.64 -26.89 -3.92
C LYS A 141 -2.80 -25.58 -3.17
N THR A 142 -1.71 -25.09 -2.57
CA THR A 142 -1.69 -23.83 -1.81
C THR A 142 -2.01 -22.63 -2.67
N VAL A 143 -1.48 -22.55 -3.90
CA VAL A 143 -1.77 -21.43 -4.80
C VAL A 143 -3.19 -21.48 -5.38
N MET A 144 -3.78 -22.67 -5.47
CA MET A 144 -5.14 -22.88 -5.99
C MET A 144 -6.24 -22.81 -4.91
N SER A 145 -5.88 -22.75 -3.63
CA SER A 145 -6.87 -22.63 -2.55
C SER A 145 -7.29 -21.18 -2.33
N GLY A 146 -8.49 -20.97 -1.82
CA GLY A 146 -9.02 -19.69 -1.36
C GLY A 146 -9.71 -19.83 -0.01
N PHE A 147 -9.89 -18.73 0.70
CA PHE A 147 -10.50 -18.75 2.03
C PHE A 147 -12.01 -18.85 1.97
N LYS A 148 -12.60 -19.64 2.88
CA LYS A 148 -14.04 -19.56 3.14
C LYS A 148 -14.41 -18.16 3.64
N PRO A 149 -15.55 -17.60 3.21
CA PRO A 149 -16.06 -16.33 3.74
C PRO A 149 -16.11 -16.29 5.28
N SER A 150 -16.45 -17.40 5.93
CA SER A 150 -16.53 -17.50 7.39
C SER A 150 -15.18 -17.35 8.11
N LEU A 151 -14.05 -17.61 7.43
CA LEU A 151 -12.71 -17.42 8.00
C LEU A 151 -12.24 -15.97 7.87
N LEU A 152 -12.88 -15.21 6.97
CA LEU A 152 -12.60 -13.80 6.70
C LEU A 152 -13.82 -12.91 7.02
N PRO A 153 -14.33 -12.93 8.27
CA PRO A 153 -15.59 -12.28 8.61
C PRO A 153 -15.55 -10.74 8.45
N VAL A 154 -14.38 -10.10 8.61
CA VAL A 154 -14.24 -8.64 8.40
C VAL A 154 -14.37 -8.30 6.92
N TYR A 155 -13.63 -9.00 6.06
CA TYR A 155 -13.68 -8.78 4.60
C TYR A 155 -15.05 -9.14 4.02
N THR A 156 -15.65 -10.24 4.49
CA THR A 156 -17.03 -10.61 4.14
C THR A 156 -18.03 -9.54 4.58
N GLY A 157 -17.88 -9.01 5.80
CA GLY A 157 -18.73 -7.92 6.32
C GLY A 157 -18.63 -6.67 5.46
N LEU A 158 -17.41 -6.27 5.07
CA LEU A 158 -17.18 -5.12 4.21
C LEU A 158 -17.81 -5.29 2.81
N ALA A 159 -17.61 -6.45 2.17
CA ALA A 159 -18.20 -6.75 0.86
C ALA A 159 -19.74 -6.76 0.87
N ASN A 160 -20.36 -7.13 2.00
CA ASN A 160 -21.82 -7.14 2.14
C ASN A 160 -22.40 -5.77 2.48
N GLU A 161 -21.65 -4.92 3.19
CA GLU A 161 -22.14 -3.63 3.66
C GLU A 161 -21.78 -2.45 2.76
N PHE A 162 -20.78 -2.61 1.89
CA PHE A 162 -20.27 -1.55 1.01
C PHE A 162 -20.05 -2.08 -0.42
N ALA A 163 -19.10 -1.50 -1.15
CA ALA A 163 -18.75 -1.93 -2.50
C ALA A 163 -17.49 -2.79 -2.52
N VAL A 164 -17.50 -3.81 -3.38
CA VAL A 164 -16.33 -4.55 -3.82
C VAL A 164 -16.09 -4.27 -5.30
N PHE A 165 -14.84 -4.06 -5.71
CA PHE A 165 -14.47 -4.13 -7.11
C PHE A 165 -14.08 -5.56 -7.45
N ASP A 166 -14.80 -6.20 -8.37
CA ASP A 166 -14.47 -7.55 -8.83
C ASP A 166 -13.65 -7.54 -10.13
N ARG A 167 -13.19 -6.36 -10.59
CA ARG A 167 -12.27 -6.20 -11.72
C ARG A 167 -11.20 -5.13 -11.46
N TRP A 168 -10.61 -5.13 -10.27
CA TRP A 168 -9.46 -4.29 -9.93
C TRP A 168 -8.14 -5.06 -10.06
N PHE A 169 -7.24 -4.61 -10.93
CA PHE A 169 -5.99 -5.30 -11.25
C PHE A 169 -4.77 -4.62 -10.61
N ALA A 170 -3.75 -5.43 -10.28
CA ALA A 170 -2.42 -4.89 -10.03
C ALA A 170 -1.95 -4.12 -11.28
N SER A 171 -1.29 -2.97 -11.10
CA SER A 171 -0.93 -2.09 -12.22
C SER A 171 0.09 -2.71 -13.18
N VAL A 172 0.92 -3.63 -12.67
CA VAL A 172 1.94 -4.35 -13.43
C VAL A 172 2.08 -5.79 -12.93
N PRO A 173 2.46 -6.75 -13.80
CA PRO A 173 2.73 -8.13 -13.39
C PRO A 173 4.13 -8.24 -12.73
N ALA A 174 4.33 -7.54 -11.62
CA ALA A 174 5.58 -7.44 -10.86
C ALA A 174 5.31 -7.49 -9.35
N SER A 175 6.38 -7.55 -8.55
CA SER A 175 6.30 -7.64 -7.09
C SER A 175 5.72 -6.38 -6.43
N THR A 176 5.59 -6.41 -5.09
CA THR A 176 5.04 -5.35 -4.23
C THR A 176 5.43 -3.93 -4.64
N GLN A 177 6.73 -3.62 -4.68
CA GLN A 177 7.18 -2.23 -4.74
C GLN A 177 6.82 -1.52 -6.05
N PRO A 178 7.04 -2.11 -7.24
CA PRO A 178 6.51 -1.55 -8.48
C PRO A 178 5.03 -1.20 -8.39
N ASN A 179 4.17 -2.10 -7.88
CA ASN A 179 2.75 -1.86 -7.75
C ASN A 179 2.41 -0.75 -6.73
N ARG A 180 3.08 -0.72 -5.57
CA ARG A 180 2.96 0.38 -4.59
C ARG A 180 3.37 1.74 -5.17
N PHE A 181 4.27 1.79 -6.16
CA PHE A 181 4.57 3.06 -6.85
C PHE A 181 3.42 3.56 -7.71
N TYR A 182 2.69 2.68 -8.40
CA TYR A 182 1.53 3.09 -9.20
C TYR A 182 0.43 3.72 -8.35
N VAL A 183 0.21 3.23 -7.12
CA VAL A 183 -0.78 3.77 -6.15
C VAL A 183 -0.64 5.29 -5.96
N HIS A 184 0.58 5.80 -5.91
CA HIS A 184 0.82 7.21 -5.57
C HIS A 184 1.48 8.03 -6.69
N SER A 185 1.94 7.39 -7.76
CA SER A 185 2.65 8.08 -8.85
C SER A 185 2.25 7.66 -10.26
N ALA A 186 1.35 6.68 -10.41
CA ALA A 186 0.89 6.16 -11.69
C ALA A 186 2.02 5.68 -12.64
N THR A 187 3.20 5.35 -12.07
CA THR A 187 4.33 4.70 -12.74
C THR A 187 5.26 4.09 -11.70
N SER A 188 5.95 3.01 -12.05
CA SER A 188 7.09 2.49 -11.28
C SER A 188 8.43 3.09 -11.71
N HIS A 189 8.42 4.08 -12.62
CA HIS A 189 9.61 4.68 -13.23
C HIS A 189 10.53 3.63 -13.88
N GLY A 190 9.94 2.64 -14.55
CA GLY A 190 10.68 1.55 -15.21
C GLY A 190 11.06 0.39 -14.29
N ALA A 191 10.77 0.46 -12.99
CA ALA A 191 11.05 -0.64 -12.08
C ALA A 191 10.09 -1.82 -12.30
N MET A 192 10.66 -3.01 -12.48
CA MET A 192 9.96 -4.30 -12.53
C MET A 192 10.24 -5.16 -11.28
N SER A 193 11.18 -4.70 -10.48
CA SER A 193 11.67 -5.25 -9.23
C SER A 193 12.53 -4.16 -8.58
N ASN A 194 13.22 -4.52 -7.52
CA ASN A 194 14.10 -3.61 -6.80
C ASN A 194 15.28 -3.10 -7.62
N VAL A 195 15.32 -1.78 -7.86
CA VAL A 195 16.47 -1.11 -8.47
C VAL A 195 17.30 -0.43 -7.38
N ARG A 196 18.37 -1.11 -6.94
CA ARG A 196 19.25 -0.70 -5.82
C ARG A 196 19.64 0.78 -5.84
N LYS A 197 20.13 1.25 -7.00
CA LYS A 197 20.56 2.64 -7.19
C LYS A 197 19.43 3.64 -6.92
N ASP A 198 18.22 3.29 -7.32
CA ASP A 198 17.06 4.18 -7.20
C ASP A 198 16.48 4.19 -5.78
N LEU A 199 16.62 3.09 -5.02
CA LEU A 199 16.25 3.04 -3.60
C LEU A 199 17.06 4.06 -2.77
N VAL A 200 18.37 4.14 -3.01
CA VAL A 200 19.30 5.09 -2.38
C VAL A 200 18.88 6.53 -2.71
N HIS A 201 18.76 6.88 -3.99
CA HIS A 201 18.45 8.25 -4.38
C HIS A 201 17.00 8.65 -4.10
N GLY A 202 16.12 7.66 -3.96
CA GLY A 202 14.68 7.82 -3.97
C GLY A 202 14.17 7.95 -5.40
N PHE A 203 12.99 7.38 -5.62
CA PHE A 203 12.30 7.37 -6.90
C PHE A 203 11.90 8.81 -7.31
N PRO A 204 12.29 9.27 -8.51
CA PRO A 204 12.23 10.68 -8.88
C PRO A 204 10.87 11.15 -9.41
N GLN A 205 9.96 10.21 -9.71
CA GLN A 205 8.66 10.52 -10.28
C GLN A 205 7.82 11.41 -9.38
N ARG A 206 7.01 12.26 -10.01
CA ARG A 206 6.04 13.12 -9.33
C ARG A 206 4.95 12.25 -8.71
N THR A 207 4.52 12.62 -7.50
CA THR A 207 3.48 11.88 -6.77
C THR A 207 2.17 12.67 -6.71
N ILE A 208 1.09 11.97 -6.34
CA ILE A 208 -0.19 12.62 -6.03
C ILE A 208 -0.06 13.57 -4.83
N PHE A 209 0.85 13.29 -3.89
CA PHE A 209 1.15 14.18 -2.77
C PHE A 209 1.69 15.54 -3.23
N ASP A 210 2.57 15.54 -4.23
CA ASP A 210 3.09 16.77 -4.84
C ASP A 210 1.94 17.58 -5.50
N SER A 211 1.04 16.89 -6.20
CA SER A 211 -0.14 17.54 -6.80
C SER A 211 -1.13 18.09 -5.77
N LEU A 212 -1.29 17.44 -4.61
CA LEU A 212 -2.09 17.98 -3.51
C LEU A 212 -1.46 19.23 -2.91
N ASP A 213 -0.15 19.20 -2.62
CA ASP A 213 0.59 20.33 -2.04
C ASP A 213 0.57 21.55 -2.97
N ASP A 214 0.78 21.35 -4.28
CA ASP A 214 0.73 22.41 -5.30
C ASP A 214 -0.66 23.08 -5.37
N ASN A 215 -1.73 22.36 -5.01
CA ASN A 215 -3.11 22.87 -4.97
C ASN A 215 -3.56 23.34 -3.58
N GLY A 216 -2.63 23.40 -2.61
CA GLY A 216 -2.91 23.83 -1.24
C GLY A 216 -3.81 22.87 -0.45
N LEU A 217 -3.85 21.59 -0.84
CA LEU A 217 -4.57 20.54 -0.14
C LEU A 217 -3.64 19.77 0.78
N SER A 218 -4.22 19.19 1.84
CA SER A 218 -3.47 18.48 2.87
C SER A 218 -3.40 16.99 2.60
N PHE A 219 -2.26 16.39 2.93
CA PHE A 219 -2.12 14.94 3.02
C PHE A 219 -1.45 14.54 4.34
N GLY A 220 -1.54 13.26 4.70
CA GLY A 220 -0.87 12.70 5.87
C GLY A 220 -0.66 11.20 5.74
N ILE A 221 0.47 10.73 6.24
CA ILE A 221 0.91 9.33 6.20
C ILE A 221 0.95 8.83 7.64
N TYR A 222 0.11 7.85 7.95
CA TYR A 222 -0.06 7.24 9.26
C TYR A 222 0.54 5.84 9.23
N TYR A 223 1.74 5.71 9.76
CA TYR A 223 2.53 4.48 9.66
C TYR A 223 2.76 3.85 11.04
N GLN A 224 2.96 2.54 11.06
CA GLN A 224 3.19 1.79 12.31
C GLN A 224 4.68 1.52 12.58
N ASN A 225 5.50 1.17 11.58
CA ASN A 225 6.95 1.03 11.74
C ASN A 225 7.76 1.87 10.76
N ILE A 226 7.75 1.52 9.47
CA ILE A 226 8.46 2.28 8.41
C ILE A 226 7.49 2.68 7.29
N PRO A 227 7.43 3.97 6.90
CA PRO A 227 6.56 4.39 5.82
C PRO A 227 7.22 4.11 4.45
N ALA A 228 6.70 3.13 3.71
CA ALA A 228 7.11 2.76 2.35
C ALA A 228 6.98 3.94 1.38
N THR A 229 6.08 4.87 1.63
CA THR A 229 5.98 6.15 0.90
C THR A 229 7.29 6.97 0.91
N LEU A 230 8.21 6.75 1.85
CA LEU A 230 9.55 7.35 1.81
C LEU A 230 10.45 6.81 0.69
N PHE A 231 10.05 5.82 -0.10
CA PHE A 231 10.75 5.50 -1.35
C PHE A 231 10.71 6.64 -2.36
N PHE A 232 9.66 7.47 -2.35
CA PHE A 232 9.58 8.64 -3.21
C PHE A 232 10.53 9.72 -2.74
N ARG A 233 11.40 10.18 -3.65
CA ARG A 233 12.37 11.24 -3.34
C ARG A 233 11.69 12.54 -2.91
N SER A 234 10.53 12.86 -3.47
CA SER A 234 9.78 14.07 -3.13
C SER A 234 9.26 14.08 -1.69
N LEU A 235 8.93 12.92 -1.12
CA LEU A 235 8.48 12.79 0.26
C LEU A 235 9.61 12.87 1.29
N ARG A 236 10.87 12.82 0.86
CA ARG A 236 12.05 13.05 1.70
C ARG A 236 12.41 14.54 1.87
N LYS A 237 11.63 15.46 1.28
CA LYS A 237 11.83 16.92 1.41
C LYS A 237 11.39 17.42 2.78
N LEU A 238 12.10 18.43 3.30
CA LEU A 238 11.82 19.02 4.62
C LEU A 238 10.35 19.46 4.79
N LYS A 239 9.75 20.08 3.77
CA LYS A 239 8.33 20.52 3.78
C LYS A 239 7.32 19.39 4.04
N HIS A 240 7.68 18.14 3.72
CA HIS A 240 6.79 16.98 3.85
C HIS A 240 7.01 16.21 5.16
N LEU A 241 8.06 16.50 5.93
CA LEU A 241 8.37 15.76 7.17
C LEU A 241 7.26 15.80 8.22
N LEU A 242 6.56 16.93 8.31
CA LEU A 242 5.46 17.10 9.26
C LEU A 242 4.18 16.38 8.83
N LYS A 243 4.18 15.70 7.68
CA LYS A 243 3.07 14.90 7.16
C LYS A 243 3.14 13.44 7.59
N PHE A 244 4.23 13.02 8.22
CA PHE A 244 4.42 11.67 8.76
C PHE A 244 3.98 11.61 10.21
N HIS A 245 3.12 10.65 10.52
CA HIS A 245 2.43 10.54 11.80
C HIS A 245 2.44 9.08 12.28
N SER A 246 2.66 8.90 13.59
CA SER A 246 2.42 7.59 14.23
C SER A 246 0.95 7.22 14.07
N TYR A 247 0.68 6.03 13.55
CA TYR A 247 -0.67 5.49 13.47
C TYR A 247 -1.33 5.43 14.86
N GLU A 248 -0.68 4.76 15.81
CA GLU A 248 -1.21 4.52 17.16
C GLU A 248 -1.65 5.81 17.88
N LEU A 249 -0.80 6.85 17.84
CA LEU A 249 -1.06 8.08 18.60
C LEU A 249 -1.86 9.12 17.82
N LYS A 250 -1.60 9.27 16.51
CA LYS A 250 -2.11 10.41 15.74
C LYS A 250 -3.28 10.06 14.85
N PHE A 251 -3.37 8.85 14.30
CA PHE A 251 -4.49 8.49 13.42
C PHE A 251 -5.82 8.56 14.18
N LYS A 252 -5.90 7.83 15.30
CA LYS A 252 -7.08 7.84 16.19
C LYS A 252 -7.42 9.23 16.71
N LEU A 253 -6.40 10.02 17.08
CA LEU A 253 -6.59 11.39 17.56
C LEU A 253 -7.14 12.31 16.47
N HIS A 254 -6.54 12.29 15.26
CA HIS A 254 -6.97 13.12 14.15
C HIS A 254 -8.37 12.72 13.68
N ALA A 255 -8.68 11.43 13.60
CA ALA A 255 -10.02 10.94 13.28
C ALA A 255 -11.06 11.41 14.32
N LYS A 256 -10.79 11.22 15.62
CA LYS A 256 -11.68 11.64 16.71
C LYS A 256 -11.96 13.14 16.71
N LEU A 257 -10.96 13.96 16.37
CA LEU A 257 -11.06 15.42 16.34
C LEU A 257 -11.62 15.97 15.03
N GLY A 258 -11.90 15.13 14.03
CA GLY A 258 -12.31 15.59 12.70
C GLY A 258 -11.21 16.38 11.97
N LYS A 259 -9.96 15.95 12.12
CA LYS A 259 -8.76 16.60 11.58
C LYS A 259 -7.96 15.72 10.63
N LEU A 260 -8.54 14.65 10.09
CA LEU A 260 -7.88 13.89 9.04
C LEU A 260 -7.72 14.76 7.77
N PRO A 261 -6.57 14.66 7.07
CA PRO A 261 -6.28 15.47 5.89
C PRO A 261 -7.17 15.08 4.70
N ASN A 262 -7.03 15.79 3.58
CA ASN A 262 -7.78 15.46 2.35
C ASN A 262 -7.39 14.10 1.78
N TYR A 263 -6.11 13.74 1.85
CA TYR A 263 -5.61 12.43 1.46
C TYR A 263 -4.82 11.81 2.60
N ALA A 264 -5.35 10.74 3.19
CA ALA A 264 -4.70 10.02 4.27
C ALA A 264 -4.24 8.64 3.78
N VAL A 265 -2.98 8.30 4.02
CA VAL A 265 -2.45 6.96 3.75
C VAL A 265 -2.22 6.28 5.08
N VAL A 266 -2.71 5.07 5.23
CA VAL A 266 -2.49 4.22 6.40
C VAL A 266 -1.57 3.08 5.98
N GLU A 267 -0.47 2.89 6.73
CA GLU A 267 0.51 1.85 6.46
C GLU A 267 0.60 0.82 7.61
N GLN A 268 0.84 -0.43 7.23
CA GLN A 268 0.82 -1.60 8.10
C GLN A 268 2.08 -1.74 8.94
N ARG A 269 2.11 -2.81 9.75
CA ARG A 269 3.33 -3.39 10.28
C ARG A 269 3.80 -4.50 9.36
N TYR A 270 4.99 -4.32 8.81
CA TYR A 270 5.62 -5.29 7.92
C TYR A 270 6.49 -6.34 8.62
N PHE A 271 6.86 -6.14 9.90
CA PHE A 271 7.75 -7.04 10.64
C PHE A 271 6.96 -7.81 11.71
N ASP A 272 7.04 -9.15 11.69
CA ASP A 272 6.29 -10.03 12.58
C ASP A 272 7.00 -10.22 13.93
N VAL A 273 6.82 -9.23 14.81
CA VAL A 273 7.40 -9.20 16.17
C VAL A 273 6.39 -9.56 17.25
N GLU A 274 6.84 -10.13 18.37
CA GLU A 274 6.01 -10.73 19.42
C GLU A 274 5.02 -9.73 20.04
N LEU A 275 5.52 -8.54 20.38
CA LEU A 275 4.71 -7.49 21.00
C LEU A 275 3.76 -6.82 20.00
N PHE A 276 4.21 -6.63 18.76
CA PHE A 276 3.49 -5.92 17.70
C PHE A 276 3.53 -6.70 16.37
N PRO A 277 2.76 -7.80 16.25
CA PRO A 277 2.83 -8.69 15.09
C PRO A 277 2.49 -7.98 13.78
N ALA A 278 3.00 -8.51 12.67
CA ALA A 278 2.67 -8.01 11.35
C ALA A 278 1.16 -8.13 11.08
N ASN A 279 0.63 -7.20 10.29
CA ASN A 279 -0.81 -7.07 10.02
C ASN A 279 -1.10 -6.63 8.58
N ASP A 280 -0.21 -6.98 7.66
CA ASP A 280 -0.25 -6.61 6.25
C ASP A 280 -0.93 -7.66 5.35
N ASP A 281 -1.22 -8.86 5.85
CA ASP A 281 -1.74 -10.03 5.11
C ASP A 281 -0.72 -10.79 4.22
N HIS A 282 0.54 -10.36 4.17
CA HIS A 282 1.61 -11.05 3.44
C HIS A 282 1.82 -12.48 3.98
N PRO A 283 1.99 -13.55 3.16
CA PRO A 283 2.47 -14.85 3.68
C PRO A 283 3.89 -14.75 4.26
N SER A 284 4.20 -15.14 5.49
CA SER A 284 3.47 -15.99 6.42
C SER A 284 2.92 -15.25 7.64
N HIS A 285 2.35 -14.07 7.42
CA HIS A 285 1.60 -13.32 8.41
C HIS A 285 0.15 -13.82 8.50
N ASP A 286 -0.41 -13.72 9.71
CA ASP A 286 -1.75 -14.22 10.01
C ASP A 286 -2.82 -13.28 9.47
N MET A 287 -3.64 -13.73 8.52
CA MET A 287 -4.77 -12.97 7.97
C MET A 287 -5.77 -12.52 9.06
N ALA A 288 -5.84 -13.21 10.21
CA ALA A 288 -6.64 -12.74 11.33
C ALA A 288 -6.08 -11.45 11.98
N ARG A 289 -4.79 -11.13 11.81
CA ARG A 289 -4.18 -9.87 12.24
C ARG A 289 -4.51 -8.74 11.27
N GLY A 290 -4.41 -8.96 9.96
CA GLY A 290 -4.80 -7.95 8.97
C GLY A 290 -6.28 -7.63 9.02
N GLN A 291 -7.16 -8.63 9.20
CA GLN A 291 -8.59 -8.38 9.45
C GLN A 291 -8.84 -7.50 10.68
N ARG A 292 -8.17 -7.76 11.81
CA ARG A 292 -8.30 -6.91 13.02
C ARG A 292 -7.83 -5.49 12.77
N PHE A 293 -6.76 -5.33 12.00
CA PHE A 293 -6.25 -4.02 11.62
C PHE A 293 -7.21 -3.26 10.72
N VAL A 294 -7.74 -3.90 9.67
CA VAL A 294 -8.76 -3.32 8.79
C VAL A 294 -10.03 -2.95 9.57
N LYS A 295 -10.47 -3.81 10.49
CA LYS A 295 -11.57 -3.51 11.41
C LYS A 295 -11.28 -2.27 12.27
N GLU A 296 -10.10 -2.17 12.86
CA GLU A 296 -9.71 -1.00 13.64
C GLU A 296 -9.72 0.28 12.81
N VAL A 297 -9.14 0.26 11.60
CA VAL A 297 -9.15 1.41 10.68
C VAL A 297 -10.57 1.83 10.35
N TYR A 298 -11.43 0.87 9.99
CA TYR A 298 -12.84 1.14 9.71
C TYR A 298 -13.55 1.79 10.89
N GLU A 299 -13.46 1.21 12.09
CA GLU A 299 -14.18 1.69 13.28
C GLU A 299 -13.67 3.06 13.77
N ILE A 300 -12.37 3.35 13.60
CA ILE A 300 -11.80 4.68 13.84
C ILE A 300 -12.42 5.72 12.90
N LEU A 301 -12.56 5.41 11.61
CA LEU A 301 -13.14 6.33 10.63
C LEU A 301 -14.65 6.45 10.80
N ARG A 302 -15.35 5.33 11.05
CA ARG A 302 -16.80 5.27 11.26
C ARG A 302 -17.26 6.08 12.46
N SER A 303 -16.43 6.17 13.50
CA SER A 303 -16.68 6.98 14.70
C SER A 303 -16.25 8.45 14.56
N SER A 304 -15.63 8.83 13.44
CA SER A 304 -15.19 10.20 13.21
C SER A 304 -16.38 11.13 12.93
N PRO A 305 -16.36 12.39 13.42
CA PRO A 305 -17.32 13.41 12.98
C PRO A 305 -17.21 13.73 11.47
N GLN A 306 -16.12 13.33 10.80
CA GLN A 306 -15.94 13.48 9.35
C GLN A 306 -16.52 12.30 8.55
N TRP A 307 -17.11 11.28 9.17
CA TRP A 307 -17.56 10.04 8.48
C TRP A 307 -18.39 10.30 7.21
N LYS A 308 -19.33 11.26 7.26
CA LYS A 308 -20.19 11.62 6.12
C LYS A 308 -19.45 12.32 4.98
N GLU A 309 -18.20 12.72 5.18
CA GLU A 309 -17.32 13.35 4.18
C GLU A 309 -16.11 12.46 3.83
N MET A 310 -16.15 11.19 4.21
CA MET A 310 -15.04 10.25 4.06
C MET A 310 -15.33 9.12 3.07
N ALA A 311 -14.27 8.70 2.40
CA ALA A 311 -14.20 7.41 1.73
C ALA A 311 -12.93 6.69 2.17
N LEU A 312 -13.03 5.39 2.40
CA LEU A 312 -11.91 4.48 2.63
C LEU A 312 -11.82 3.53 1.43
N LEU A 313 -10.65 3.49 0.81
CA LEU A 313 -10.29 2.50 -0.20
C LEU A 313 -9.28 1.52 0.42
N ILE A 314 -9.63 0.25 0.41
CA ILE A 314 -8.72 -0.84 0.80
C ILE A 314 -8.44 -1.66 -0.46
N THR A 315 -7.17 -1.81 -0.81
CA THR A 315 -6.70 -2.64 -1.94
C THR A 315 -5.53 -3.50 -1.48
N TYR A 316 -5.09 -4.44 -2.31
CA TYR A 316 -3.78 -5.09 -2.20
C TYR A 316 -2.85 -4.53 -3.26
N ASP A 317 -1.55 -4.72 -3.11
CA ASP A 317 -0.52 -4.34 -4.08
C ASP A 317 -0.34 -5.35 -5.21
N GLU A 318 -0.24 -6.65 -4.92
CA GLU A 318 -0.33 -7.70 -5.93
C GLU A 318 -0.89 -9.02 -5.35
N HIS A 319 -0.94 -10.07 -6.17
CA HIS A 319 -1.71 -11.29 -5.89
C HIS A 319 -0.96 -12.33 -5.06
N GLY A 320 0.34 -12.16 -4.82
CA GLY A 320 1.15 -13.03 -3.95
C GLY A 320 1.37 -14.43 -4.53
N GLY A 321 1.24 -14.59 -5.85
CA GLY A 321 1.30 -15.89 -6.54
C GLY A 321 0.06 -16.78 -6.37
N PHE A 322 -0.99 -16.30 -5.69
CA PHE A 322 -2.26 -17.02 -5.57
C PHE A 322 -3.10 -16.94 -6.85
N TYR A 323 -3.80 -18.03 -7.16
CA TYR A 323 -4.62 -18.15 -8.36
C TYR A 323 -5.70 -17.07 -8.44
N ASP A 324 -5.93 -16.57 -9.65
CA ASP A 324 -7.13 -15.83 -10.01
C ASP A 324 -7.56 -16.26 -11.42
N HIS A 325 -8.85 -16.51 -11.59
CA HIS A 325 -9.40 -17.05 -12.83
C HIS A 325 -9.62 -15.97 -13.90
N VAL A 326 -9.67 -14.69 -13.53
CA VAL A 326 -10.01 -13.63 -14.47
C VAL A 326 -8.80 -13.29 -15.36
N PRO A 327 -8.96 -13.34 -16.70
CA PRO A 327 -7.92 -12.90 -17.62
C PRO A 327 -7.50 -11.45 -17.37
N THR A 328 -6.20 -11.25 -17.15
CA THR A 328 -5.64 -9.90 -17.01
C THR A 328 -5.60 -9.15 -18.36
N PRO A 329 -5.84 -7.82 -18.38
CA PRO A 329 -5.70 -6.99 -19.57
C PRO A 329 -4.27 -6.98 -20.13
N VAL A 330 -4.10 -7.51 -21.34
CA VAL A 330 -2.80 -7.61 -22.04
C VAL A 330 -2.64 -6.66 -23.23
N ARG A 331 -3.67 -5.85 -23.54
CA ARG A 331 -3.69 -4.85 -24.61
C ARG A 331 -4.44 -3.60 -24.17
N GLY A 332 -4.25 -2.49 -24.89
CA GLY A 332 -4.92 -1.20 -24.62
C GLY A 332 -4.34 -0.41 -23.44
N VAL A 333 -3.57 -1.08 -22.58
CA VAL A 333 -2.89 -0.53 -21.40
C VAL A 333 -1.73 0.39 -21.84
N PRO A 334 -1.78 1.71 -21.63
CA PRO A 334 -0.76 2.63 -22.17
C PRO A 334 0.50 2.64 -21.32
N ASN A 335 1.70 2.52 -21.90
CA ASN A 335 2.93 2.78 -21.13
C ASN A 335 2.83 4.16 -20.42
N PRO A 336 3.10 4.26 -19.10
CA PRO A 336 2.84 5.47 -18.33
C PRO A 336 3.68 6.69 -18.78
N ASP A 337 4.99 6.51 -18.96
CA ASP A 337 5.98 7.60 -19.06
C ASP A 337 6.99 7.45 -20.21
N GLY A 338 6.90 6.36 -20.97
CA GLY A 338 7.76 6.03 -22.11
C GLY A 338 8.97 5.19 -21.74
N ILE A 339 9.13 4.83 -20.47
CA ILE A 339 10.26 4.04 -19.98
C ILE A 339 9.99 2.55 -20.26
N ILE A 340 11.01 1.85 -20.71
CA ILE A 340 11.00 0.40 -20.91
C ILE A 340 11.84 -0.22 -19.80
N GLY A 341 11.38 -1.35 -19.27
CA GLY A 341 12.09 -2.12 -18.24
C GLY A 341 13.45 -2.60 -18.73
N SER A 342 14.30 -2.99 -17.78
CA SER A 342 15.63 -3.49 -18.08
C SER A 342 15.62 -4.90 -18.71
N ASP A 343 16.80 -5.33 -19.15
CA ASP A 343 17.11 -6.74 -19.40
C ASP A 343 16.71 -7.63 -18.20
N PRO A 344 16.26 -8.88 -18.42
CA PRO A 344 16.12 -9.58 -19.71
C PRO A 344 14.78 -9.38 -20.42
N TYR A 345 13.83 -8.70 -19.79
CA TYR A 345 12.44 -8.72 -20.24
C TYR A 345 12.06 -7.55 -21.15
N TYR A 346 12.75 -6.42 -21.04
CA TYR A 346 12.42 -5.19 -21.80
C TYR A 346 10.93 -4.86 -21.75
N PHE A 347 10.33 -5.01 -20.57
CA PHE A 347 8.89 -4.89 -20.39
C PHE A 347 8.44 -3.47 -20.71
N LYS A 348 7.44 -3.34 -21.58
CA LYS A 348 6.96 -2.04 -22.06
C LYS A 348 5.91 -1.41 -21.15
N PHE A 349 5.55 -2.03 -20.03
CA PHE A 349 4.48 -1.54 -19.16
C PHE A 349 3.16 -1.33 -19.93
N ASP A 350 2.83 -2.27 -20.82
CA ASP A 350 1.67 -2.23 -21.73
C ASP A 350 0.68 -3.37 -21.47
N ARG A 351 0.72 -3.94 -20.26
CA ARG A 351 -0.28 -4.87 -19.69
C ARG A 351 -0.34 -4.73 -18.18
N LEU A 352 -1.43 -5.19 -17.59
CA LEU A 352 -1.65 -5.19 -16.14
C LEU A 352 -1.14 -6.48 -15.50
N GLY A 353 -1.16 -6.50 -14.16
CA GLY A 353 -0.98 -7.68 -13.33
C GLY A 353 -2.31 -8.37 -13.02
N ILE A 354 -2.30 -9.26 -12.03
CA ILE A 354 -3.46 -10.08 -11.68
C ILE A 354 -4.44 -9.30 -10.81
N ARG A 355 -5.70 -9.72 -10.81
CA ARG A 355 -6.77 -9.11 -10.02
C ARG A 355 -6.51 -9.23 -8.52
N VAL A 356 -6.79 -8.16 -7.78
CA VAL A 356 -6.58 -8.06 -6.34
C VAL A 356 -7.85 -7.63 -5.60
N PRO A 357 -8.05 -8.03 -4.33
CA PRO A 357 -9.20 -7.60 -3.54
C PRO A 357 -9.21 -6.07 -3.40
N THR A 358 -10.35 -5.43 -3.69
CA THR A 358 -10.50 -3.99 -3.47
C THR A 358 -11.89 -3.65 -2.97
N PHE A 359 -11.96 -2.84 -1.91
CA PHE A 359 -13.20 -2.37 -1.29
C PHE A 359 -13.30 -0.85 -1.35
N LEU A 360 -14.49 -0.35 -1.62
CA LEU A 360 -14.82 1.07 -1.49
C LEU A 360 -15.86 1.26 -0.39
N ILE A 361 -15.45 1.93 0.69
CA ILE A 361 -16.25 2.13 1.89
C ILE A 361 -16.59 3.62 2.05
N SER A 362 -17.87 3.94 2.10
CA SER A 362 -18.38 5.29 2.36
C SER A 362 -19.86 5.20 2.69
N PRO A 363 -20.43 6.12 3.50
CA PRO A 363 -21.88 6.18 3.65
C PRO A 363 -22.60 6.59 2.36
N TRP A 364 -21.89 7.01 1.32
CA TRP A 364 -22.44 7.33 0.00
C TRP A 364 -22.60 6.13 -0.93
N ILE A 365 -22.27 4.92 -0.47
CA ILE A 365 -22.31 3.69 -1.27
C ILE A 365 -23.42 2.78 -0.78
N ASP A 366 -24.22 2.23 -1.69
CA ASP A 366 -25.29 1.29 -1.35
C ASP A 366 -24.74 -0.05 -0.84
N LYS A 367 -25.52 -0.72 0.03
CA LYS A 367 -25.13 -2.02 0.60
C LYS A 367 -24.95 -3.06 -0.50
N GLY A 368 -23.89 -3.86 -0.39
CA GLY A 368 -23.64 -4.99 -1.28
C GLY A 368 -23.43 -4.58 -2.73
N THR A 369 -22.86 -3.39 -2.99
CA THR A 369 -22.56 -2.96 -4.35
C THR A 369 -21.41 -3.80 -4.93
N VAL A 370 -21.52 -4.22 -6.19
CA VAL A 370 -20.40 -4.78 -6.94
C VAL A 370 -20.05 -3.82 -8.07
N ILE A 371 -18.78 -3.45 -8.14
CA ILE A 371 -18.25 -2.57 -9.18
C ILE A 371 -17.44 -3.43 -10.14
N HIS A 372 -17.96 -3.56 -11.36
CA HIS A 372 -17.35 -4.33 -12.45
C HIS A 372 -16.33 -3.50 -13.24
N GLU A 373 -16.44 -3.43 -14.57
CA GLU A 373 -15.60 -2.56 -15.39
C GLU A 373 -15.87 -1.05 -15.15
N PRO A 374 -14.85 -0.19 -15.33
CA PRO A 374 -15.04 1.26 -15.24
C PRO A 374 -15.71 1.84 -16.48
N ASP A 375 -16.46 2.93 -16.27
CA ASP A 375 -16.92 3.84 -17.34
C ASP A 375 -15.81 4.79 -17.79
N GLY A 376 -14.73 4.24 -18.37
CA GLY A 376 -13.72 5.03 -19.06
C GLY A 376 -12.63 5.64 -18.17
N PRO A 377 -11.79 6.56 -18.69
CA PRO A 377 -11.99 7.47 -19.84
C PRO A 377 -11.85 6.90 -21.26
N ARG A 378 -11.52 5.62 -21.43
CA ARG A 378 -11.51 4.91 -22.72
C ARG A 378 -12.30 3.60 -22.63
N PRO A 379 -12.76 3.03 -23.76
CA PRO A 379 -13.47 1.75 -23.74
C PRO A 379 -12.65 0.58 -23.17
N ASP A 380 -11.32 0.69 -23.21
CA ASP A 380 -10.38 -0.30 -22.68
C ASP A 380 -9.86 0.04 -21.29
N SER A 381 -10.33 1.13 -20.67
CA SER A 381 -9.96 1.51 -19.29
C SER A 381 -10.27 0.39 -18.31
N GLN A 382 -9.43 0.27 -17.29
CA GLN A 382 -9.56 -0.73 -16.24
C GLN A 382 -9.40 -0.07 -14.87
N PHE A 383 -9.94 -0.69 -13.83
CA PHE A 383 -9.56 -0.33 -12.47
C PHE A 383 -8.22 -0.97 -12.13
N GLU A 384 -7.24 -0.15 -11.76
CA GLU A 384 -5.92 -0.57 -11.29
C GLU A 384 -5.33 0.50 -10.36
N HIS A 385 -4.15 0.34 -9.77
CA HIS A 385 -3.70 1.26 -8.71
C HIS A 385 -3.65 2.75 -9.13
N SER A 386 -3.46 3.05 -10.42
CA SER A 386 -3.49 4.44 -10.92
C SER A 386 -4.91 5.03 -11.02
N SER A 387 -5.95 4.20 -10.84
CA SER A 387 -7.32 4.65 -10.56
C SER A 387 -7.40 5.52 -9.31
N ILE A 388 -6.47 5.35 -8.36
CA ILE A 388 -6.38 6.15 -7.13
C ILE A 388 -5.99 7.61 -7.44
N PRO A 389 -4.81 7.91 -8.04
CA PRO A 389 -4.46 9.27 -8.42
C PRO A 389 -5.43 9.87 -9.46
N ALA A 390 -5.97 9.06 -10.37
CA ALA A 390 -7.01 9.51 -11.30
C ALA A 390 -8.26 10.03 -10.56
N THR A 391 -8.73 9.25 -9.57
CA THR A 391 -9.87 9.63 -8.73
C THR A 391 -9.56 10.83 -7.86
N VAL A 392 -8.40 10.88 -7.19
CA VAL A 392 -8.00 12.03 -6.36
C VAL A 392 -7.97 13.32 -7.18
N LYS A 393 -7.43 13.27 -8.41
CA LYS A 393 -7.42 14.41 -9.32
C LYS A 393 -8.83 14.94 -9.59
N LYS A 394 -9.78 14.06 -9.91
CA LYS A 394 -11.15 14.44 -10.22
C LYS A 394 -11.93 14.87 -8.98
N LEU A 395 -11.87 14.06 -7.92
CA LEU A 395 -12.58 14.27 -6.66
C LEU A 395 -12.22 15.60 -6.00
N PHE A 396 -10.93 15.96 -6.00
CA PHE A 396 -10.44 17.21 -5.39
C PHE A 396 -10.21 18.33 -6.41
N ASN A 397 -10.64 18.13 -7.66
CA ASN A 397 -10.54 19.12 -8.73
C ASN A 397 -9.13 19.73 -8.82
N LEU A 398 -8.11 18.88 -8.92
CA LEU A 398 -6.72 19.34 -8.99
C LEU A 398 -6.45 20.00 -10.34
N ASN A 399 -5.81 21.18 -10.30
CA ASN A 399 -5.46 21.96 -11.49
C ASN A 399 -4.26 21.36 -12.26
N SER A 400 -3.48 20.47 -11.64
CA SER A 400 -2.36 19.79 -12.29
C SER A 400 -2.87 18.84 -13.36
N ASN A 401 -2.06 18.54 -14.38
CA ASN A 401 -2.36 17.41 -15.27
C ASN A 401 -2.40 16.08 -14.49
N PHE A 402 -2.92 15.04 -15.13
CA PHE A 402 -2.66 13.65 -14.70
C PHE A 402 -1.14 13.43 -14.57
N LEU A 403 -0.74 12.54 -13.65
CA LEU A 403 0.67 12.29 -13.35
C LEU A 403 1.38 11.65 -14.55
N THR A 404 0.71 10.72 -15.24
CA THR A 404 1.23 9.99 -16.39
C THR A 404 0.13 9.72 -17.42
N ARG A 405 0.43 8.93 -18.46
CA ARG A 405 -0.61 8.42 -19.37
C ARG A 405 -1.48 7.33 -18.71
N ARG A 406 -0.99 6.69 -17.65
CA ARG A 406 -1.67 5.59 -16.98
C ARG A 406 -2.86 6.08 -16.16
N ASP A 407 -2.70 7.07 -15.28
CA ASP A 407 -3.85 7.65 -14.54
C ASP A 407 -4.77 8.49 -15.43
N ALA A 408 -4.28 8.99 -16.56
CA ALA A 408 -5.14 9.59 -17.59
C ALA A 408 -6.00 8.55 -18.35
N TRP A 409 -5.66 7.26 -18.27
CA TRP A 409 -6.36 6.14 -18.90
C TRP A 409 -7.14 5.30 -17.90
N ALA A 410 -6.71 5.20 -16.65
CA ALA A 410 -7.30 4.36 -15.65
C ALA A 410 -8.77 4.74 -15.36
N GLY A 411 -9.57 3.72 -15.06
CA GLY A 411 -10.90 3.89 -14.48
C GLY A 411 -10.84 4.75 -13.23
N SER A 412 -11.82 5.62 -13.00
CA SER A 412 -11.90 6.38 -11.75
C SER A 412 -13.25 6.14 -11.07
N PHE A 413 -13.29 6.29 -9.76
CA PHE A 413 -14.44 5.85 -8.95
C PHE A 413 -15.14 7.00 -8.21
N GLU A 414 -14.90 8.26 -8.58
CA GLU A 414 -15.56 9.42 -7.97
C GLU A 414 -17.07 9.43 -8.18
N ASN A 415 -17.56 8.87 -9.29
CA ASN A 415 -18.98 8.90 -9.65
C ASN A 415 -19.85 8.07 -8.69
N TYR A 416 -19.27 7.03 -8.07
CA TYR A 416 -19.98 6.18 -7.11
C TYR A 416 -20.42 6.94 -5.85
N PHE A 417 -19.80 8.08 -5.53
CA PHE A 417 -20.20 8.92 -4.41
C PHE A 417 -21.41 9.84 -4.71
N TYR A 418 -21.89 9.85 -5.96
CA TYR A 418 -23.03 10.66 -6.40
C TYR A 418 -24.26 9.82 -6.77
N LEU A 419 -24.23 8.51 -6.53
CA LEU A 419 -25.39 7.63 -6.76
C LEU A 419 -26.52 7.90 -5.77
N ARG A 420 -26.21 8.57 -4.65
CA ARG A 420 -27.16 8.91 -3.59
C ARG A 420 -27.22 10.42 -3.39
N ASP A 421 -28.42 10.91 -3.08
CA ASP A 421 -28.63 12.31 -2.67
C ASP A 421 -28.26 12.55 -1.20
N THR A 422 -28.31 11.51 -0.37
CA THR A 422 -28.00 11.57 1.06
C THR A 422 -27.11 10.40 1.51
N PRO A 423 -26.18 10.63 2.46
CA PRO A 423 -25.39 9.56 3.03
C PRO A 423 -26.30 8.62 3.83
N ARG A 424 -25.98 7.33 3.81
CA ARG A 424 -26.60 6.31 4.64
C ARG A 424 -26.36 6.58 6.12
N ASP A 425 -27.41 6.41 6.92
CA ASP A 425 -27.33 6.46 8.38
C ASP A 425 -27.26 5.06 9.01
N ASP A 426 -27.29 4.00 8.19
CA ASP A 426 -27.33 2.59 8.61
C ASP A 426 -26.00 1.83 8.45
N CYS A 427 -24.90 2.55 8.21
CA CYS A 427 -23.57 1.95 8.13
C CYS A 427 -23.18 1.35 9.50
N PRO A 428 -22.69 0.09 9.55
CA PRO A 428 -22.45 -0.60 10.81
C PRO A 428 -21.45 0.15 11.68
N GLU A 429 -21.71 0.28 12.97
CA GLU A 429 -20.78 0.96 13.90
C GLU A 429 -19.54 0.11 14.17
N THR A 430 -19.70 -1.22 14.16
CA THR A 430 -18.64 -2.20 14.34
C THR A 430 -18.72 -3.27 13.26
N LEU A 431 -17.58 -3.86 12.91
CA LEU A 431 -17.52 -5.02 12.01
C LEU A 431 -17.53 -6.34 12.82
N PRO A 432 -17.76 -7.50 12.19
CA PRO A 432 -17.65 -8.79 12.87
C PRO A 432 -16.31 -8.98 13.58
N ASP A 433 -16.32 -9.66 14.72
CA ASP A 433 -15.11 -9.94 15.48
C ASP A 433 -14.29 -11.08 14.87
N VAL A 434 -12.96 -10.94 14.95
CA VAL A 434 -12.01 -11.97 14.53
C VAL A 434 -11.57 -12.76 15.75
N THR A 435 -12.33 -13.81 16.06
CA THR A 435 -12.20 -14.56 17.32
C THR A 435 -11.04 -15.55 17.33
N THR A 436 -10.52 -15.92 16.16
CA THR A 436 -9.57 -17.03 16.04
C THR A 436 -8.35 -16.62 15.23
N SER A 437 -7.16 -16.96 15.71
CA SER A 437 -5.91 -16.90 14.93
C SER A 437 -5.97 -17.98 13.86
N LEU A 438 -5.66 -17.66 12.61
CA LEU A 438 -5.55 -18.69 11.57
C LEU A 438 -4.19 -19.39 11.65
N ARG A 439 -3.22 -18.72 12.27
CA ARG A 439 -1.87 -19.22 12.51
C ARG A 439 -1.79 -20.08 13.76
N PRO A 440 -1.13 -21.26 13.71
CA PRO A 440 -1.05 -22.18 14.86
C PRO A 440 0.04 -21.80 15.89
N TRP A 441 0.88 -20.81 15.60
CA TRP A 441 2.00 -20.40 16.45
C TRP A 441 2.11 -18.86 16.58
N GLY A 442 2.97 -18.39 17.50
CA GLY A 442 3.25 -16.96 17.74
C GLY A 442 4.28 -16.36 16.78
N PRO A 443 4.40 -15.03 16.69
CA PRO A 443 5.28 -14.35 15.73
C PRO A 443 6.72 -14.90 15.67
N LYS A 444 7.36 -14.86 14.49
CA LYS A 444 8.72 -15.38 14.28
C LYS A 444 9.75 -14.26 14.12
N GLU A 445 10.25 -13.73 15.23
CA GLU A 445 11.26 -12.64 15.23
C GLU A 445 12.66 -13.08 14.76
N ASP A 446 12.95 -14.37 14.82
CA ASP A 446 14.22 -14.99 14.45
C ASP A 446 14.26 -15.42 12.98
N ALA A 447 13.14 -15.31 12.25
CA ALA A 447 13.07 -15.62 10.84
C ALA A 447 13.94 -14.68 9.99
N SER A 448 14.31 -15.16 8.80
CA SER A 448 14.88 -14.33 7.74
C SER A 448 13.84 -13.39 7.15
N LEU A 449 14.30 -12.28 6.57
CA LEU A 449 13.42 -11.27 5.99
C LEU A 449 12.79 -11.74 4.66
N SER A 450 11.55 -11.33 4.41
CA SER A 450 10.94 -11.37 3.08
C SER A 450 11.64 -10.41 2.11
N GLU A 451 11.39 -10.53 0.80
CA GLU A 451 11.95 -9.60 -0.19
C GLU A 451 11.58 -8.15 0.17
N PHE A 452 10.30 -7.89 0.42
CA PHE A 452 9.81 -6.55 0.76
C PHE A 452 10.39 -6.02 2.09
N GLN A 453 10.57 -6.88 3.10
CA GLN A 453 11.25 -6.48 4.34
C GLN A 453 12.72 -6.09 4.09
N VAL A 454 13.44 -6.79 3.20
CA VAL A 454 14.80 -6.40 2.80
C VAL A 454 14.79 -5.01 2.14
N GLU A 455 13.80 -4.72 1.30
CA GLU A 455 13.65 -3.39 0.69
C GLU A 455 13.41 -2.30 1.73
N MET A 456 12.57 -2.57 2.74
CA MET A 456 12.37 -1.66 3.86
C MET A 456 13.68 -1.37 4.59
N ILE A 457 14.55 -2.37 4.76
CA ILE A 457 15.86 -2.17 5.39
C ILE A 457 16.82 -1.40 4.50
N GLN A 458 16.78 -1.60 3.19
CA GLN A 458 17.54 -0.78 2.25
C GLN A 458 17.08 0.68 2.29
N LEU A 459 15.77 0.94 2.39
CA LEU A 459 15.22 2.27 2.64
C LEU A 459 15.72 2.84 3.97
N ALA A 460 15.61 2.07 5.07
CA ALA A 460 16.06 2.48 6.39
C ALA A 460 17.56 2.89 6.39
N SER A 461 18.40 2.15 5.67
CA SER A 461 19.82 2.45 5.51
C SER A 461 20.08 3.77 4.78
N GLN A 462 19.19 4.16 3.87
CA GLN A 462 19.23 5.47 3.26
C GLN A 462 18.81 6.56 4.23
N LEU A 463 17.73 6.31 4.99
CA LEU A 463 17.16 7.28 5.92
C LEU A 463 18.10 7.62 7.08
N ASN A 464 18.98 6.71 7.48
CA ASN A 464 19.95 6.93 8.56
C ASN A 464 21.40 7.17 8.07
N GLY A 465 21.65 7.07 6.76
CA GLY A 465 22.94 7.33 6.13
C GLY A 465 23.88 6.12 6.01
N ASP A 466 23.50 4.94 6.52
CA ASP A 466 24.32 3.73 6.46
C ASP A 466 24.47 3.13 5.05
N HIS A 467 23.69 3.59 4.06
CA HIS A 467 23.84 3.20 2.65
C HIS A 467 25.24 3.44 2.06
N VAL A 468 26.07 4.29 2.68
CA VAL A 468 27.46 4.55 2.26
C VAL A 468 28.46 3.52 2.81
N LEU A 469 28.01 2.62 3.69
CA LEU A 469 28.86 1.57 4.26
C LEU A 469 29.01 0.40 3.28
N ASN A 470 30.12 -0.31 3.37
CA ASN A 470 30.42 -1.49 2.53
C ASN A 470 29.38 -2.62 2.63
N ALA A 471 28.54 -2.60 3.68
CA ALA A 471 27.45 -3.56 3.85
C ALA A 471 26.31 -3.36 2.83
N TYR A 472 26.19 -2.19 2.20
CA TYR A 472 25.22 -1.98 1.11
C TYR A 472 25.71 -2.65 -0.18
N PRO A 473 24.86 -3.38 -0.95
CA PRO A 473 23.41 -3.53 -0.84
C PRO A 473 22.96 -4.77 -0.05
N TYR A 474 23.88 -5.43 0.66
CA TYR A 474 23.62 -6.68 1.39
C TYR A 474 22.99 -6.46 2.77
N ILE A 475 22.81 -5.21 3.19
CA ILE A 475 22.12 -4.87 4.44
C ILE A 475 20.71 -5.48 4.47
N GLY A 476 20.32 -6.02 5.62
CA GLY A 476 19.07 -6.76 5.82
C GLY A 476 19.18 -8.26 5.55
N ARG A 477 20.07 -8.73 4.66
CA ARG A 477 20.14 -10.17 4.28
C ARG A 477 20.51 -11.10 5.44
N SER A 478 21.25 -10.59 6.43
CA SER A 478 21.67 -11.34 7.60
C SER A 478 20.93 -10.93 8.88
N MET A 479 19.95 -10.03 8.78
CA MET A 479 19.17 -9.59 9.94
C MET A 479 18.02 -10.56 10.17
N THR A 480 17.69 -10.79 11.44
CA THR A 480 16.40 -11.39 11.77
C THR A 480 15.27 -10.35 11.65
N VAL A 481 14.02 -10.79 11.55
CA VAL A 481 12.82 -9.93 11.56
C VAL A 481 12.84 -8.94 12.74
N GLY A 482 13.18 -9.40 13.94
CA GLY A 482 13.25 -8.55 15.14
C GLY A 482 14.37 -7.50 15.07
N GLU A 483 15.54 -7.86 14.56
CA GLU A 483 16.66 -6.91 14.34
C GLU A 483 16.31 -5.86 13.30
N ALA A 484 15.71 -6.29 12.20
CA ALA A 484 15.27 -5.45 11.10
C ALA A 484 14.20 -4.44 11.56
N ASN A 485 13.21 -4.86 12.35
CA ASN A 485 12.20 -3.95 12.91
C ASN A 485 12.84 -2.82 13.74
N ARG A 486 13.75 -3.18 14.67
CA ARG A 486 14.45 -2.18 15.51
C ARG A 486 15.29 -1.22 14.67
N TYR A 487 15.97 -1.74 13.65
CA TYR A 487 16.77 -0.91 12.73
C TYR A 487 15.89 0.07 11.95
N ALA A 488 14.77 -0.39 11.40
CA ALA A 488 13.83 0.44 10.64
C ALA A 488 13.22 1.55 11.51
N GLU A 489 12.78 1.23 12.72
CA GLU A 489 12.21 2.21 13.66
C GLU A 489 13.23 3.28 14.08
N ASP A 490 14.48 2.89 14.40
CA ASP A 490 15.54 3.86 14.72
C ASP A 490 15.85 4.77 13.52
N ALA A 491 15.95 4.19 12.31
CA ALA A 491 16.24 4.95 11.11
C ALA A 491 15.17 6.01 10.82
N VAL A 492 13.88 5.64 10.90
CA VAL A 492 12.76 6.57 10.70
C VAL A 492 12.75 7.65 11.78
N ARG A 493 12.93 7.29 13.05
CA ARG A 493 13.00 8.24 14.16
C ARG A 493 14.10 9.28 13.92
N ARG A 494 15.32 8.84 13.64
CA ARG A 494 16.49 9.71 13.39
C ARG A 494 16.26 10.64 12.21
N PHE A 495 15.72 10.09 11.11
CA PHE A 495 15.40 10.86 9.91
C PHE A 495 14.42 12.00 10.22
N LEU A 496 13.32 11.70 10.93
CA LEU A 496 12.32 12.70 11.30
C LEU A 496 12.86 13.72 12.31
N GLU A 497 13.66 13.30 13.29
CA GLU A 497 14.28 14.19 14.28
C GLU A 497 15.27 15.18 13.65
N ALA A 498 16.18 14.68 12.81
CA ALA A 498 17.14 15.49 12.08
C ALA A 498 16.44 16.48 11.16
N GLY A 499 15.41 16.02 10.46
CA GLY A 499 14.57 16.86 9.61
C GLY A 499 13.86 17.98 10.37
N ARG A 500 13.26 17.68 11.53
CA ARG A 500 12.64 18.70 12.41
C ARG A 500 13.67 19.68 12.96
N ALA A 501 14.88 19.21 13.30
CA ALA A 501 15.96 20.08 13.73
C ALA A 501 16.41 21.03 12.61
N ALA A 502 16.53 20.55 11.37
CA ALA A 502 16.87 21.36 10.21
C ALA A 502 15.81 22.44 9.93
N LEU A 503 14.51 22.09 10.01
CA LEU A 503 13.42 23.06 9.90
C LEU A 503 13.51 24.15 10.97
N ARG A 504 13.74 23.78 12.24
CA ARG A 504 13.93 24.75 13.34
C ARG A 504 15.15 25.66 13.14
N ALA A 505 16.16 25.18 12.43
CA ALA A 505 17.36 25.94 12.08
C ALA A 505 17.19 26.84 10.83
N GLY A 506 16.00 26.88 10.22
CA GLY A 506 15.72 27.71 9.05
C GLY A 506 16.25 27.13 7.73
N ALA A 507 16.46 25.81 7.66
CA ALA A 507 16.84 25.15 6.41
C ALA A 507 15.75 25.30 5.33
N ASN A 508 16.16 25.36 4.06
CA ASN A 508 15.24 25.45 2.93
C ASN A 508 14.27 24.26 2.91
N GLU A 509 12.97 24.51 2.99
CA GLU A 509 11.95 23.47 3.07
C GLU A 509 11.91 22.51 1.86
N SER A 510 12.46 22.92 0.71
CA SER A 510 12.59 22.07 -0.47
C SER A 510 13.81 21.13 -0.45
N ALA A 511 14.71 21.28 0.53
CA ALA A 511 15.89 20.44 0.68
C ALA A 511 15.48 19.00 1.05
N ILE A 512 16.23 18.04 0.54
CA ILE A 512 16.09 16.62 0.89
C ILE A 512 16.90 16.36 2.15
N VAL A 513 16.29 15.69 3.13
CA VAL A 513 17.01 15.25 4.33
C VAL A 513 18.06 14.21 3.92
N THR A 514 19.32 14.51 4.21
CA THR A 514 20.44 13.59 3.96
C THR A 514 21.16 13.35 5.27
N MET A 515 21.23 12.09 5.68
CA MET A 515 21.90 11.67 6.91
C MET A 515 23.31 11.16 6.61
N LYS A 516 24.23 11.39 7.55
CA LYS A 516 25.55 10.76 7.57
C LYS A 516 25.50 9.55 8.50
N PRO A 517 26.21 8.45 8.19
CA PRO A 517 26.26 7.29 9.06
C PRO A 517 26.80 7.68 10.44
N SER A 518 26.25 7.04 11.48
CA SER A 518 26.72 7.25 12.85
C SER A 518 27.93 6.36 13.13
N LEU A 519 28.98 6.89 13.75
CA LEU A 519 30.09 6.03 14.21
C LEU A 519 29.65 5.00 15.27
N THR A 520 28.47 5.19 15.87
CA THR A 520 27.84 4.28 16.85
C THR A 520 26.88 3.26 16.24
N SER A 521 26.56 3.31 14.93
CA SER A 521 25.68 2.31 14.28
C SER A 521 26.40 1.02 13.85
N ARG A 522 27.67 0.83 14.26
CA ARG A 522 28.36 -0.45 14.13
C ARG A 522 27.70 -1.48 15.05
N VAL A 523 26.72 -2.20 14.53
CA VAL A 523 26.45 -3.56 15.00
C VAL A 523 27.75 -4.35 14.75
N PRO A 524 28.31 -5.07 15.73
CA PRO A 524 29.46 -5.92 15.48
C PRO A 524 29.01 -6.95 14.44
N ALA A 525 29.50 -6.83 13.21
CA ALA A 525 29.45 -7.95 12.29
C ALA A 525 30.15 -9.10 13.01
N GLY A 526 29.45 -10.20 13.25
CA GLY A 526 30.04 -11.41 13.79
C GLY A 526 31.24 -11.77 12.93
N ASP A 527 32.42 -11.73 13.55
CA ASP A 527 33.68 -12.14 12.97
C ASP A 527 33.68 -13.68 12.85
N ASN A 528 32.90 -14.21 11.91
CA ASN A 528 33.06 -15.60 11.48
C ASN A 528 34.12 -15.60 10.39
N GLY A 529 35.37 -15.58 10.85
CA GLY A 529 36.51 -15.99 10.05
C GLY A 529 36.32 -17.42 9.56
N LEU A 530 35.81 -17.57 8.34
CA LEU A 530 36.02 -18.75 7.52
C LEU A 530 36.53 -18.27 6.15
N TYR A 531 37.85 -18.07 6.11
CA TYR A 531 38.61 -18.25 4.89
C TYR A 531 38.35 -19.69 4.41
N GLN A 532 37.48 -19.87 3.43
CA GLN A 532 37.46 -21.08 2.64
C GLN A 532 38.10 -20.75 1.29
N LYS A 533 39.33 -21.24 1.14
CA LYS A 533 40.11 -21.21 -0.09
C LYS A 533 39.38 -21.93 -1.21
N ASP A 534 39.61 -21.41 -2.41
CA ASP A 534 39.47 -22.01 -3.73
C ASP A 534 39.43 -23.55 -3.74
N TYR A 535 38.40 -24.12 -4.39
CA TYR A 535 38.50 -24.97 -5.58
C TYR A 535 37.13 -25.08 -6.28
#